data_AF-A0A4Y2BGA7-F1
#
_entry.id   AF-A0A4Y2BGA7-F1
#
_cell.length_a   1.000
_cell.length_b   1.000
_cell.length_c   1.000
_cell.angle_alpha   90.00
_cell.angle_beta   90.00
_cell.angle_gamma   90.00
#
_symmetry.space_group_name_H-M   'P 1'
#
loop_
_entity.id
_entity.type
_entity.pdbx_description
1 polymer ?
#
loop_
_entity_poly.entity_id
_entity_poly.type
_entity_poly.pdbx_seq_one_letter_code
_entity_poly.pdbx_strand_id
1 'polypeptide(L)'
;MIGNLANDLKIIKNELRLLQGDVKNFNEDWHSLLLQFHERNKHAENLKSNNDSLVKINAYYYKKRLGKLSFRKGEIVAVRKNPKTTGESTKTQPRCRGPMVFTEILPIDTYTISQLEPSNGPSYATTAHVSQLKA
;
A
#
# COMPACT_ATOMS: atom_id res chain seq x y z
N MET A 1 3.16 -79.17 1.55
CA MET A 1 3.89 -77.91 1.27
C MET A 1 3.12 -76.89 0.41
N ILE A 2 1.84 -77.15 0.03
CA ILE A 2 1.05 -76.28 -0.87
C ILE A 2 0.25 -75.18 -0.13
N GLY A 3 -0.08 -75.38 1.16
CA GLY A 3 -0.93 -74.46 1.92
C GLY A 3 -0.36 -73.05 2.17
N ASN A 4 0.97 -72.89 2.15
CA ASN A 4 1.61 -71.59 2.39
C ASN A 4 1.54 -70.68 1.15
N LEU A 5 1.72 -71.25 -0.05
CA LEU A 5 1.71 -70.51 -1.31
C LEU A 5 0.37 -69.80 -1.58
N ALA A 6 -0.74 -70.45 -1.20
CA ALA A 6 -2.09 -69.86 -1.36
C ALA A 6 -2.31 -68.65 -0.44
N ASN A 7 -1.73 -68.66 0.75
CA ASN A 7 -1.78 -67.53 1.68
C ASN A 7 -0.91 -66.37 1.20
N ASP A 8 0.30 -66.67 0.71
CA ASP A 8 1.22 -65.66 0.18
C ASP A 8 0.61 -64.93 -1.03
N LEU A 9 -0.01 -65.67 -1.96
CA LEU A 9 -0.73 -65.08 -3.10
C LEU A 9 -1.90 -64.17 -2.68
N LYS A 10 -2.58 -64.50 -1.58
CA LYS A 10 -3.69 -63.69 -1.05
C LYS A 10 -3.19 -62.37 -0.46
N ILE A 11 -2.02 -62.36 0.17
CA ILE A 11 -1.37 -61.16 0.71
C ILE A 11 -0.93 -60.25 -0.44
N ILE A 12 -0.20 -60.79 -1.41
CA ILE A 12 0.28 -60.04 -2.58
C ILE A 12 -0.88 -59.37 -3.34
N LYS A 13 -2.01 -60.08 -3.49
CA LYS A 13 -3.21 -59.54 -4.14
C LYS A 13 -3.83 -58.36 -3.38
N ASN A 14 -3.85 -58.41 -2.05
CA ASN A 14 -4.39 -57.34 -1.22
C ASN A 14 -3.48 -56.10 -1.25
N GLU A 15 -2.15 -56.29 -1.22
CA GLU A 15 -1.17 -55.21 -1.33
C GLU A 15 -1.27 -54.50 -2.69
N LEU A 16 -1.40 -55.25 -3.79
CA LEU A 16 -1.64 -54.68 -5.12
C LEU A 16 -2.91 -53.81 -5.16
N ARG A 17 -3.98 -54.23 -4.48
CA ARG A 17 -5.23 -53.46 -4.42
C ARG A 17 -5.07 -52.18 -3.61
N LEU A 18 -4.28 -52.21 -2.53
CA LEU A 18 -3.97 -51.02 -1.73
C LEU A 18 -3.14 -50.02 -2.56
N LEU A 19 -2.07 -50.48 -3.20
CA LEU A 19 -1.23 -49.64 -4.05
C LEU A 19 -2.00 -49.00 -5.21
N GLN A 20 -2.94 -49.73 -5.83
CA GLN A 20 -3.80 -49.17 -6.86
C GLN A 20 -4.72 -48.07 -6.32
N GLY A 21 -5.23 -48.21 -5.09
CA GLY A 21 -5.99 -47.17 -4.40
C GLY A 21 -5.15 -45.94 -4.12
N ASP A 22 -3.93 -46.13 -3.59
CA ASP A 22 -3.01 -45.06 -3.24
C ASP A 22 -2.56 -44.26 -4.48
N VAL A 23 -2.23 -44.94 -5.58
CA VAL A 23 -1.87 -44.28 -6.85
C VAL A 23 -3.03 -43.47 -7.40
N LYS A 24 -4.27 -43.98 -7.28
CA LYS A 24 -5.46 -43.26 -7.71
C LYS A 24 -5.70 -42.01 -6.84
N ASN A 25 -5.61 -42.15 -5.51
CA ASN A 25 -5.80 -41.04 -4.58
C ASN A 25 -4.74 -39.95 -4.80
N PHE A 26 -3.48 -40.36 -5.00
CA PHE A 26 -2.39 -39.44 -5.33
C PHE A 26 -2.69 -38.64 -6.61
N ASN A 27 -3.15 -39.29 -7.68
CA ASN A 27 -3.50 -38.57 -8.92
C ASN A 27 -4.64 -37.56 -8.71
N GLU A 28 -5.67 -37.90 -7.94
CA GLU A 28 -6.78 -36.99 -7.60
C GLU A 28 -6.31 -35.79 -6.75
N ASP A 29 -5.40 -36.03 -5.80
CA ASP A 29 -4.76 -34.98 -4.99
C ASP A 29 -3.90 -34.05 -5.84
N TRP A 30 -3.13 -34.58 -6.80
CA TRP A 30 -2.34 -33.79 -7.74
C TRP A 30 -3.21 -32.91 -8.62
N HIS A 31 -4.31 -33.44 -9.15
CA HIS A 31 -5.25 -32.65 -9.94
C HIS A 31 -5.86 -31.52 -9.10
N SER A 32 -6.24 -31.81 -7.86
CA SER A 32 -6.78 -30.81 -6.94
C SER A 32 -5.76 -29.72 -6.60
N LEU A 33 -4.50 -30.10 -6.37
CA LEU A 33 -3.41 -29.17 -6.08
C LEU A 33 -3.09 -28.26 -7.26
N LEU A 34 -3.06 -28.82 -8.48
CA LEU A 34 -2.83 -28.06 -9.72
C LEU A 34 -3.94 -27.03 -9.96
N LEU A 35 -5.19 -27.41 -9.70
CA LEU A 35 -6.32 -26.48 -9.85
C LEU A 35 -6.21 -25.31 -8.87
N GLN A 36 -5.89 -25.60 -7.60
CA GLN A 36 -5.67 -24.57 -6.58
C GLN A 36 -4.53 -23.62 -6.97
N PHE A 37 -3.44 -24.13 -7.54
CA PHE A 37 -2.30 -23.32 -7.96
C PHE A 37 -2.68 -22.39 -9.12
N HIS A 38 -3.41 -22.90 -10.12
CA HIS A 38 -3.89 -22.10 -11.25
C HIS A 38 -4.82 -20.97 -10.80
N GLU A 39 -5.76 -21.27 -9.90
CA GLU A 39 -6.71 -20.30 -9.38
C GLU A 39 -6.01 -19.20 -8.57
N ARG A 40 -5.06 -19.57 -7.69
CA ARG A 40 -4.24 -18.59 -6.94
C ARG A 40 -3.43 -17.68 -7.86
N ASN A 41 -2.84 -18.21 -8.93
CA ASN A 41 -2.09 -17.41 -9.89
C ASN A 41 -3.00 -16.42 -10.63
N LYS A 42 -4.21 -16.85 -11.03
CA LYS A 42 -5.20 -15.96 -11.64
C LYS A 42 -5.61 -14.83 -10.69
N HIS A 43 -5.81 -15.13 -9.41
CA HIS A 43 -6.10 -14.11 -8.40
C HIS A 43 -4.94 -13.11 -8.22
N ALA A 44 -3.69 -13.58 -8.23
CA ALA A 44 -2.51 -12.74 -8.12
C ALA A 44 -2.39 -11.76 -9.30
N GLU A 45 -2.57 -12.24 -10.53
CA GLU A 45 -2.55 -11.39 -11.73
C GLU A 45 -3.69 -10.35 -11.73
N ASN A 46 -4.89 -10.75 -11.31
CA ASN A 46 -6.01 -9.82 -11.16
C ASN A 46 -5.70 -8.72 -10.13
N LEU A 47 -5.13 -9.08 -8.98
CA LEU A 47 -4.72 -8.11 -7.96
C LEU A 47 -3.67 -7.11 -8.49
N LYS A 48 -2.69 -7.63 -9.24
CA LYS A 48 -1.64 -6.82 -9.86
C LYS A 48 -2.22 -5.81 -10.85
N SER A 49 -3.10 -6.25 -11.75
CA SER A 49 -3.77 -5.38 -12.71
C SER A 49 -4.65 -4.31 -12.05
N ASN A 50 -5.32 -4.64 -10.94
CA ASN A 50 -6.12 -3.68 -10.18
C ASN A 50 -5.24 -2.58 -9.57
N ASN A 51 -4.11 -2.94 -8.98
CA ASN A 51 -3.16 -1.97 -8.45
C ASN A 51 -2.58 -1.08 -9.56
N ASP A 52 -2.21 -1.64 -10.71
CA ASP A 52 -1.74 -0.86 -11.86
C ASP A 52 -2.81 0.12 -12.37
N SER A 53 -4.07 -0.31 -12.42
CA SER A 53 -5.19 0.55 -12.79
C SER A 53 -5.40 1.69 -11.79
N LEU A 54 -5.27 1.42 -10.49
CA LEU A 54 -5.39 2.40 -9.41
C LEU A 54 -4.26 3.44 -9.49
N VAL A 55 -3.03 2.99 -9.72
CA VAL A 55 -1.86 3.86 -9.93
C VAL A 55 -2.10 4.78 -11.14
N LYS A 56 -2.64 4.26 -12.23
CA LYS A 56 -2.95 5.04 -13.45
C LYS A 56 -4.04 6.10 -13.22
N ILE A 57 -5.11 5.74 -12.51
CA ILE A 57 -6.19 6.68 -12.15
C ILE A 57 -5.64 7.80 -11.26
N ASN A 58 -4.85 7.44 -10.24
CA ASN A 58 -4.21 8.40 -9.35
C ASN A 58 -3.28 9.34 -10.11
N ALA A 59 -2.43 8.81 -11.00
CA ALA A 59 -1.55 9.61 -11.85
C ALA A 59 -2.30 10.63 -12.73
N TYR A 60 -3.43 10.23 -13.33
CA TYR A 60 -4.28 11.14 -14.12
C TYR A 60 -4.88 12.26 -13.24
N TYR A 61 -5.41 11.90 -12.07
CA TYR A 61 -5.95 12.88 -11.12
C TYR A 61 -4.88 13.85 -10.63
N TYR A 62 -3.69 13.37 -10.27
CA TYR A 62 -2.57 14.23 -9.85
C TYR A 62 -2.14 15.16 -10.98
N LYS A 63 -2.01 14.67 -12.22
CA LYS A 63 -1.65 15.50 -13.37
C LYS A 63 -2.67 16.61 -13.66
N LYS A 64 -3.97 16.34 -13.47
CA LYS A 64 -5.02 17.36 -13.60
C LYS A 64 -5.09 18.33 -12.41
N ARG A 65 -4.75 17.85 -11.20
CA ARG A 65 -4.81 18.64 -9.96
C ARG A 65 -3.56 19.48 -9.72
N LEU A 66 -2.43 19.14 -10.33
CA LEU A 66 -1.15 19.89 -10.33
C LEU A 66 -1.34 21.29 -10.95
N GLY A 67 -2.02 22.17 -10.23
CA GLY A 67 -2.23 23.55 -10.58
C GLY A 67 -0.97 24.34 -10.26
N LYS A 68 -0.01 24.38 -11.20
CA LYS A 68 1.13 25.33 -11.40
C LYS A 68 1.94 25.84 -10.19
N LEU A 69 1.66 25.44 -8.95
CA LEU A 69 2.32 25.90 -7.74
C LEU A 69 3.35 24.85 -7.31
N SER A 70 4.53 24.92 -7.93
CA SER A 70 5.68 24.09 -7.58
C SER A 70 6.65 24.93 -6.75
N PHE A 71 6.89 24.52 -5.50
CA PHE A 71 7.91 25.15 -4.66
C PHE A 71 9.26 24.45 -4.82
N ARG A 72 10.35 25.21 -4.76
CA ARG A 72 11.73 24.70 -4.74
C ARG A 72 12.24 24.63 -3.32
N LYS A 73 12.99 23.57 -2.97
CA LYS A 73 13.62 23.42 -1.66
C LYS A 73 14.40 24.68 -1.29
N GLY A 74 14.16 25.22 -0.10
CA GLY A 74 14.72 26.48 0.37
C GLY A 74 13.83 27.71 0.17
N GLU A 75 12.72 27.61 -0.58
CA GLU A 75 11.78 28.73 -0.72
C GLU A 75 11.08 29.05 0.60
N ILE A 76 10.89 30.35 0.85
CA ILE A 76 10.21 30.87 2.02
C ILE A 76 8.72 30.95 1.72
N VAL A 77 7.92 30.31 2.56
CA VAL A 77 6.47 30.25 2.45
C VAL A 77 5.82 30.58 3.80
N ALA A 78 4.60 31.09 3.76
CA ALA A 78 3.73 31.25 4.92
C ALA A 78 2.62 30.20 4.91
N VAL A 79 2.21 29.73 6.08
CA VAL A 79 1.18 28.69 6.22
C VAL A 79 -0.12 29.31 6.68
N ARG A 80 -1.24 29.08 5.98
CA ARG A 80 -2.56 29.50 6.43
C ARG A 80 -2.91 28.84 7.76
N LYS A 81 -3.40 29.65 8.69
CA LYS A 81 -3.82 29.23 10.02
C LYS A 81 -5.34 29.31 10.13
N ASN A 82 -5.94 28.31 10.75
CA ASN A 82 -7.35 28.35 11.10
C ASN A 82 -7.59 29.35 12.25
N PRO A 83 -8.69 30.12 12.22
CA PRO A 83 -9.04 31.02 13.32
C PRO A 83 -9.26 30.24 14.61
N LYS A 84 -8.93 30.86 15.75
CA LYS A 84 -9.11 30.26 17.08
C LYS A 84 -10.25 30.96 17.81
N THR A 85 -11.06 30.19 18.54
CA THR A 85 -12.12 30.75 19.39
C THR A 85 -11.50 31.23 20.71
N THR A 86 -11.06 32.48 20.74
CA THR A 86 -10.40 33.12 21.91
C THR A 86 -11.25 34.27 22.50
N GLY A 87 -12.48 34.47 22.00
CA GLY A 87 -13.35 35.60 22.36
C GLY A 87 -13.06 36.89 21.58
N GLU A 88 -11.85 37.03 21.04
CA GLU A 88 -11.50 38.09 20.08
C GLU A 88 -12.11 37.87 18.69
N SER A 89 -12.29 38.95 17.93
CA SER A 89 -12.79 38.91 16.55
C SER A 89 -11.86 38.10 15.64
N THR A 90 -12.41 37.17 14.86
CA THR A 90 -11.64 36.39 13.86
C THR A 90 -11.01 37.27 12.78
N LYS A 91 -11.52 38.51 12.58
CA LYS A 91 -10.99 39.46 11.59
C LYS A 91 -9.64 40.03 12.00
N THR A 92 -9.36 40.18 13.30
CA THR A 92 -8.11 40.72 13.83
C THR A 92 -7.02 39.66 14.01
N GLN A 93 -7.40 38.38 13.96
CA GLN A 93 -6.45 37.27 14.12
C GLN A 93 -5.50 37.11 12.92
N PRO A 94 -4.22 36.78 13.16
CA PRO A 94 -3.27 36.51 12.08
C PRO A 94 -3.69 35.28 11.27
N ARG A 95 -3.88 35.47 9.97
CA ARG A 95 -4.37 34.44 9.03
C ARG A 95 -3.30 33.48 8.54
N CYS A 96 -2.04 33.87 8.64
CA CYS A 96 -0.90 33.06 8.22
C CYS A 96 0.11 32.99 9.36
N ARG A 97 0.81 31.86 9.46
CA ARG A 97 1.98 31.68 10.31
C ARG A 97 3.21 32.04 9.49
N GLY A 98 4.21 32.62 10.17
CA GLY A 98 5.35 33.35 9.60
C GLY A 98 6.23 32.58 8.62
N PRO A 99 7.41 33.14 8.28
CA PRO A 99 8.26 32.58 7.24
C PRO A 99 8.75 31.19 7.64
N MET A 100 8.35 30.21 6.86
CA MET A 100 8.81 28.83 6.93
C MET A 100 9.61 28.51 5.69
N VAL A 101 10.68 27.75 5.85
CA VAL A 101 11.49 27.25 4.76
C VAL A 101 10.94 25.91 4.32
N PHE A 102 10.82 25.77 3.02
CA PHE A 102 10.49 24.51 2.40
C PHE A 102 11.65 23.51 2.44
N THR A 103 11.45 22.34 3.06
CA THR A 103 12.52 21.35 3.31
C THR A 103 12.46 20.12 2.40
N GLU A 104 11.26 19.59 2.11
CA GLU A 104 11.11 18.35 1.35
C GLU A 104 9.75 18.23 0.65
N ILE A 105 9.76 17.69 -0.58
CA ILE A 105 8.56 17.47 -1.40
C ILE A 105 8.01 16.08 -1.08
N LEU A 106 6.79 16.02 -0.57
CA LEU A 106 6.06 14.77 -0.36
C LEU A 106 5.09 14.50 -1.52
N PRO A 107 4.62 13.25 -1.69
CA PRO A 107 3.57 12.93 -2.63
C PRO A 107 2.30 13.76 -2.39
N ILE A 108 1.47 13.93 -3.43
CA ILE A 108 0.15 14.56 -3.33
C ILE A 108 0.24 16.04 -2.90
N ASP A 109 1.10 16.81 -3.57
CA ASP A 109 1.24 18.26 -3.36
C ASP A 109 1.40 18.67 -1.88
N THR A 110 2.01 17.78 -1.10
CA THR A 110 2.25 17.97 0.32
C THR A 110 3.72 18.30 0.51
N TYR A 111 3.99 19.20 1.43
CA TYR A 111 5.29 19.80 1.60
C TYR A 111 5.67 19.79 3.06
N THR A 112 6.87 19.31 3.35
CA THR A 112 7.50 19.42 4.67
C THR A 112 8.13 20.80 4.76
N ILE A 113 7.82 21.53 5.82
CA ILE A 113 8.23 22.90 6.05
C ILE A 113 8.74 23.06 7.48
N SER A 114 9.81 23.82 7.66
CA SER A 114 10.40 24.13 8.96
C SER A 114 10.43 25.64 9.18
N GLN A 115 10.37 26.06 10.44
CA GLN A 115 10.56 27.47 10.77
C GLN A 115 11.95 27.96 10.33
N LEU A 116 12.01 29.13 9.67
CA LEU A 116 13.27 29.73 9.19
C LEU A 116 14.18 30.11 10.36
N GLU A 117 13.63 30.87 11.30
CA GLU A 117 14.35 31.31 12.49
C GLU A 117 14.06 30.37 13.67
N PRO A 118 15.08 29.83 14.35
CA PRO A 118 14.89 29.09 15.58
C PRO A 118 14.33 30.05 16.63
N SER A 119 13.08 29.80 17.05
CA SER A 119 12.55 30.40 18.26
C SER A 119 13.26 29.81 19.48
N ASN A 120 13.26 30.49 20.63
CA ASN A 120 13.75 29.98 21.92
C ASN A 120 12.99 28.73 22.44
N GLY A 121 12.18 28.07 21.61
CA GLY A 121 11.39 26.88 21.91
C GLY A 121 11.60 25.77 20.86
N PRO A 122 10.74 24.75 20.84
CA PRO A 122 10.89 23.62 19.92
C PRO A 122 10.87 24.10 18.46
N SER A 123 11.81 23.59 17.66
CA SER A 123 11.82 23.82 16.20
C SER A 123 10.52 23.34 15.59
N TYR A 124 9.72 24.26 15.06
CA TYR A 124 8.42 23.91 14.49
C TYR A 124 8.62 23.38 13.06
N ALA A 125 8.37 22.09 12.88
CA ALA A 125 8.27 21.45 11.57
C ALA A 125 6.84 20.92 11.38
N THR A 126 6.29 21.10 10.19
CA THR A 126 4.96 20.60 9.85
C THR A 126 4.89 20.19 8.39
N THR A 127 3.85 19.44 8.06
CA THR A 127 3.49 19.07 6.69
C THR A 127 2.24 19.84 6.29
N ALA A 128 2.27 20.54 5.17
CA ALA A 128 1.14 21.30 4.66
C ALA A 128 0.88 20.97 3.19
N HIS A 129 -0.40 20.91 2.83
CA HIS A 129 -0.79 20.80 1.42
C HIS A 129 -0.61 22.16 0.72
N VAL A 130 -0.27 22.16 -0.57
CA VAL A 130 -0.01 23.35 -1.40
C VAL A 130 -1.08 24.45 -1.26
N SER A 131 -2.35 24.08 -1.10
CA SER A 131 -3.47 25.02 -0.94
C SER A 131 -3.46 25.82 0.36
N GLN A 132 -2.72 25.35 1.36
CA GLN A 132 -2.53 26.02 2.64
C GLN A 132 -1.30 26.93 2.63
N LEU A 133 -0.41 26.78 1.65
CA LEU A 133 0.78 27.60 1.52
C LEU A 133 0.47 28.93 0.82
N LYS A 134 1.25 29.94 1.17
CA LYS A 134 1.32 31.22 0.48
C LYS A 134 2.79 31.57 0.25
N ALA A 135 3.13 31.91 -0.99
CA ALA A 135 4.35 32.64 -1.29
C ALA A 135 4.16 34.12 -0.94
#